data_AF-A0A521MW01-F1
#
_entry.id   AF-A0A521MW01-F1
#
_cell.length_a   1.000
_cell.length_b   1.000
_cell.length_c   1.000
_cell.angle_alpha   90.00
_cell.angle_beta   90.00
_cell.angle_gamma   90.00
#
_symmetry.space_group_name_H-M   'P 1'
#
loop_
_entity.id
_entity.type
_entity.pdbx_description
1 polymer ?
#
loop_
_entity_poly.entity_id
_entity_poly.type
_entity_poly.pdbx_seq_one_letter_code
_entity_poly.pdbx_strand_id
1 'polypeptide(L)'
;MNAPALPAPLGDVPLSDVPLSDDERAKLASVADLFITRSSGMPSASDARVHSEFIDRVFGVRPDLLHAVRTGLRQIKPPLPGTFEELSDRGLPGLRALADAVTAAYFLNPDVARLVGYQKRSVIPIRFDDDLDGLVAPVSARGPIYRPTPREDS
;
A
#
# COMPACT_ATOMS: atom_id res chain seq x y z
N MET A 1 23.76 27.39 20.84
CA MET A 1 23.46 26.80 19.52
C MET A 1 22.98 25.38 19.76
N ASN A 2 21.68 25.10 19.61
CA ASN A 2 21.08 23.79 19.88
C ASN A 2 20.68 23.17 18.54
N ALA A 3 21.21 21.99 18.22
CA ALA A 3 20.88 21.25 17.01
C ALA A 3 19.44 20.70 17.09
N PRO A 4 18.68 20.61 15.99
CA PRO A 4 17.40 19.92 16.00
C PRO A 4 17.62 18.42 16.23
N ALA A 5 16.91 17.86 17.22
CA ALA A 5 16.94 16.45 17.53
C ALA A 5 16.46 15.61 16.32
N LEU A 6 17.20 14.54 16.02
CA LEU A 6 16.78 13.48 15.10
C LEU A 6 15.39 12.96 15.50
N PRO A 7 14.47 12.70 14.56
CA PRO A 7 13.19 12.08 14.90
C PRO A 7 13.45 10.71 15.53
N ALA A 8 12.74 10.44 16.63
CA ALA A 8 12.86 9.22 17.42
C ALA A 8 12.71 7.96 16.54
N PRO A 9 13.43 6.85 16.84
CA PRO A 9 13.19 5.59 16.17
C PRO A 9 11.71 5.22 16.37
N LEU A 10 11.07 4.78 15.28
CA LEU A 10 9.68 4.28 15.26
C LEU A 10 9.44 3.42 16.49
N GLY A 11 8.73 3.98 17.47
CA GLY A 11 8.50 3.35 18.76
C GLY A 11 7.78 2.03 18.59
N ASP A 12 8.11 1.07 19.45
CA ASP A 12 7.39 -0.20 19.62
C ASP A 12 5.89 0.06 19.64
N VAL A 13 5.21 -0.38 18.57
CA VAL A 13 3.76 -0.41 18.50
C VAL A 13 3.32 -1.52 19.46
N PRO A 14 2.44 -1.25 20.44
CA PRO A 14 2.07 -2.24 21.45
C PRO A 14 1.45 -3.49 20.80
N LEU A 15 1.95 -4.66 21.17
CA LEU A 15 1.56 -6.00 20.68
C LEU A 15 0.11 -6.43 21.02
N SER A 16 -0.75 -5.51 21.44
CA SER A 16 -2.16 -5.75 21.79
C SER A 16 -3.14 -5.41 20.65
N ASP A 17 -2.64 -4.92 19.51
CA ASP A 17 -3.46 -4.42 18.39
C ASP A 17 -3.23 -5.24 17.10
N VAL A 18 -2.99 -6.54 17.24
CA VAL A 18 -2.77 -7.43 16.09
C VAL A 18 -4.07 -7.48 15.27
N PRO A 19 -4.09 -6.99 14.02
CA PRO A 19 -5.33 -6.77 13.29
C PRO A 19 -6.00 -8.08 12.87
N LEU A 20 -5.29 -9.22 12.79
CA LEU A 20 -5.89 -10.54 12.55
C LEU A 20 -5.39 -11.55 13.58
N SER A 21 -6.28 -12.43 14.05
CA SER A 21 -5.90 -13.54 14.92
C SER A 21 -5.10 -14.61 14.16
N ASP A 22 -4.42 -15.52 14.87
CA ASP A 22 -3.64 -16.59 14.24
C ASP A 22 -4.52 -17.51 13.37
N ASP A 23 -5.74 -17.82 13.81
CA ASP A 23 -6.71 -18.59 13.02
C ASP A 23 -7.14 -17.85 11.75
N GLU A 24 -7.38 -16.54 11.85
CA GLU A 24 -7.72 -15.70 10.69
C GLU A 24 -6.54 -15.63 9.71
N ARG A 25 -5.30 -15.58 10.21
CA ARG A 25 -4.08 -15.59 9.39
C ARG A 25 -3.87 -16.92 8.68
N ALA A 26 -4.04 -18.04 9.39
CA ALA A 26 -3.94 -19.38 8.78
C ALA A 26 -4.99 -19.57 7.68
N LYS A 27 -6.22 -19.11 7.93
CA LYS A 27 -7.28 -19.11 6.93
C LYS A 27 -6.97 -18.19 5.76
N LEU A 28 -6.48 -16.98 6.04
CA LEU A 28 -6.07 -16.03 5.01
C LEU A 28 -4.97 -16.60 4.13
N ALA A 29 -3.97 -17.30 4.69
CA ALA A 29 -2.92 -17.96 3.91
C ALA A 29 -3.50 -18.93 2.90
N SER A 30 -4.43 -19.79 3.35
CA SER A 30 -5.06 -20.81 2.52
C SER A 30 -5.95 -20.21 1.43
N VAL A 31 -6.70 -19.15 1.75
CA VAL A 31 -7.54 -18.43 0.79
C VAL A 31 -6.69 -17.61 -0.18
N ALA A 32 -5.59 -17.02 0.28
CA ALA A 32 -4.69 -16.21 -0.51
C ALA A 32 -4.00 -17.02 -1.62
N ASP A 33 -3.71 -18.30 -1.35
CA ASP A 33 -3.15 -19.21 -2.35
C ASP A 33 -4.13 -19.53 -3.50
N LEU A 34 -5.44 -19.40 -3.29
CA LEU A 34 -6.44 -19.49 -4.36
C LEU A 34 -6.39 -18.25 -5.28
N PHE A 35 -6.07 -17.07 -4.72
CA PHE A 35 -5.95 -15.84 -5.51
C PHE A 35 -4.62 -15.75 -6.25
N ILE A 36 -3.52 -16.10 -5.58
CA ILE A 36 -2.17 -16.03 -6.13
C ILE A 36 -1.50 -17.38 -5.91
N THR A 37 -1.63 -18.23 -6.92
CA THR A 37 -1.00 -19.55 -6.96
C THR A 37 0.48 -19.42 -7.30
N ARG A 38 1.26 -20.43 -6.93
CA ARG A 38 2.65 -20.56 -7.37
C ARG A 38 2.66 -20.82 -8.89
N SER A 39 3.29 -19.95 -9.66
CA SER A 39 3.39 -20.10 -11.12
C SER A 39 4.61 -19.39 -11.69
N SER A 40 5.27 -20.00 -12.69
CA SER A 40 6.28 -19.35 -13.53
C SER A 40 7.41 -18.64 -12.77
N GLY A 41 7.87 -19.23 -11.66
CA GLY A 41 8.92 -18.66 -10.80
C GLY A 41 8.43 -17.63 -9.78
N MET A 42 7.15 -17.29 -9.79
CA MET A 42 6.50 -16.47 -8.75
C MET A 42 6.09 -17.34 -7.55
N PRO A 43 6.32 -16.89 -6.31
CA PRO A 43 5.82 -17.55 -5.11
C PRO A 43 4.29 -17.47 -5.02
N SER A 44 3.64 -18.41 -4.33
CA SER A 44 2.23 -18.23 -3.95
C SER A 44 2.07 -17.09 -2.93
N ALA A 45 0.83 -16.70 -2.62
CA ALA A 45 0.60 -15.70 -1.58
C ALA A 45 1.13 -16.12 -0.19
N SER A 46 0.97 -17.40 0.18
CA SER A 46 1.50 -17.92 1.44
C SER A 46 3.03 -17.96 1.45
N ASP A 47 3.65 -18.36 0.34
CA ASP A 47 5.11 -18.32 0.14
C ASP A 47 5.67 -16.89 0.24
N ALA A 48 4.94 -15.92 -0.33
CA ALA A 48 5.26 -14.49 -0.23
C ALA A 48 4.90 -13.88 1.14
N ARG A 49 4.49 -14.71 2.11
CA ARG A 49 4.16 -14.32 3.49
C ARG A 49 3.09 -13.24 3.59
N VAL A 50 2.15 -13.21 2.63
CA VAL A 50 1.07 -12.20 2.55
C VAL A 50 0.30 -12.10 3.87
N HIS A 51 -0.05 -13.24 4.46
CA HIS A 51 -0.82 -13.35 5.70
C HIS A 51 -0.09 -12.88 6.97
N SER A 52 1.19 -12.50 6.87
CA SER A 52 2.03 -12.08 7.99
C SER A 52 2.15 -10.54 8.10
N GLU A 53 3.35 -9.98 8.01
CA GLU A 53 3.61 -8.55 8.18
C GLU A 53 3.04 -7.67 7.04
N PHE A 54 2.86 -8.24 5.84
CA PHE A 54 2.46 -7.45 4.67
C PHE A 54 0.98 -7.07 4.69
N ILE A 55 0.10 -7.97 5.16
CA ILE A 55 -1.31 -7.62 5.34
C ILE A 55 -1.49 -6.57 6.45
N ASP A 56 -0.66 -6.62 7.50
CA ASP A 56 -0.68 -5.63 8.58
C ASP A 56 -0.30 -4.24 8.08
N ARG A 57 0.70 -4.16 7.18
CA ARG A 57 1.03 -2.91 6.47
C ARG A 57 -0.11 -2.40 5.60
N VAL A 58 -0.83 -3.29 4.91
CA VAL A 58 -2.02 -2.90 4.13
C VAL A 58 -3.06 -2.27 5.06
N PHE A 59 -3.34 -2.87 6.21
CA PHE A 59 -4.30 -2.31 7.17
C PHE A 59 -3.81 -1.00 7.80
N GLY A 60 -2.51 -0.82 8.00
CA GLY A 60 -1.94 0.45 8.46
C GLY A 60 -2.17 1.61 7.48
N VAL A 61 -2.17 1.33 6.16
CA VAL A 61 -2.43 2.34 5.12
C VAL A 61 -3.92 2.48 4.82
N ARG A 62 -4.65 1.36 4.84
CA ARG A 62 -6.10 1.26 4.55
C ARG A 62 -6.85 0.55 5.68
N PRO A 63 -7.12 1.23 6.81
CA PRO A 63 -7.86 0.68 7.93
C PRO A 63 -9.28 0.21 7.55
N ASP A 64 -9.88 0.81 6.52
CA ASP A 64 -11.20 0.45 5.99
C ASP A 64 -11.27 -1.01 5.50
N LEU A 65 -10.15 -1.56 5.00
CA LEU A 65 -10.07 -2.91 4.49
C LEU A 65 -10.14 -3.98 5.59
N LEU A 66 -9.76 -3.65 6.83
CA LEU A 66 -9.70 -4.62 7.92
C LEU A 66 -11.06 -5.28 8.17
N HIS A 67 -12.11 -4.47 8.29
CA HIS A 67 -13.46 -4.98 8.54
C HIS A 67 -13.99 -5.80 7.36
N ALA A 68 -13.71 -5.37 6.13
CA ALA A 68 -14.14 -6.06 4.91
C ALA A 68 -13.43 -7.42 4.75
N VAL A 69 -12.13 -7.48 5.01
CA VAL A 69 -11.32 -8.71 4.99
C VAL A 69 -11.81 -9.70 6.04
N ARG A 70 -12.00 -9.27 7.30
CA ARG A 70 -12.55 -10.14 8.36
C ARG A 70 -13.93 -10.68 7.99
N THR A 71 -14.80 -9.84 7.43
CA THR A 71 -16.13 -10.26 6.96
C THR A 71 -16.03 -11.29 5.84
N GLY A 72 -15.16 -11.08 4.85
CA GLY A 72 -14.90 -12.05 3.80
C GLY A 72 -14.38 -13.37 4.34
N LEU A 73 -13.39 -13.34 5.25
CA LEU A 73 -12.86 -14.56 5.88
C LEU A 73 -13.94 -15.33 6.64
N ARG A 74 -14.86 -14.67 7.34
CA ARG A 74 -15.98 -15.33 8.03
C ARG A 74 -16.98 -15.99 7.06
N GLN A 75 -17.20 -15.40 5.88
CA GLN A 75 -18.12 -15.91 4.87
C GLN A 75 -17.60 -17.18 4.18
N ILE A 76 -16.28 -17.31 4.04
CA ILE A 76 -15.66 -18.48 3.43
C ILE A 76 -15.70 -19.65 4.43
N LYS A 77 -16.59 -20.62 4.22
CA LYS A 77 -16.67 -21.80 5.09
C LYS A 77 -15.75 -22.93 4.59
N PRO A 78 -15.13 -23.70 5.49
CA PRO A 78 -14.47 -24.96 5.13
C PRO A 78 -15.48 -26.00 4.61
N PRO A 79 -15.07 -26.94 3.73
CA PRO A 79 -13.77 -26.96 3.05
C PRO A 79 -13.63 -25.81 2.04
N LEU A 80 -12.40 -25.32 1.86
CA LEU A 80 -12.11 -24.34 0.83
C LEU A 80 -12.37 -24.95 -0.56
N PRO A 81 -12.87 -24.15 -1.52
CA PRO A 81 -12.97 -24.60 -2.91
C PRO A 81 -11.59 -24.92 -3.49
N GLY A 82 -11.57 -25.78 -4.51
CA GLY A 82 -10.32 -26.18 -5.17
C GLY A 82 -9.78 -25.14 -6.14
N THR A 83 -10.63 -24.21 -6.59
CA THR A 83 -10.30 -23.18 -7.58
C THR A 83 -10.84 -21.81 -7.17
N PHE A 84 -10.30 -20.76 -7.79
CA PHE A 84 -10.80 -19.40 -7.59
C PHE A 84 -12.20 -19.22 -8.20
N GLU A 85 -12.47 -19.87 -9.33
CA GLU A 85 -13.76 -19.82 -10.02
C GLU A 85 -14.89 -20.32 -9.11
N GLU A 86 -14.70 -21.47 -8.46
CA GLU A 86 -15.63 -22.01 -7.46
C GLU A 86 -15.85 -21.09 -6.25
N LEU A 87 -14.84 -20.30 -5.89
CA LEU A 87 -14.94 -19.30 -4.82
C LEU A 87 -15.71 -18.06 -5.29
N SER A 88 -15.45 -17.62 -6.52
CA SER A 88 -16.05 -16.45 -7.16
C SER A 88 -17.54 -16.66 -7.43
N ASP A 89 -17.93 -17.86 -7.87
CA ASP A 89 -19.33 -18.23 -8.15
C ASP A 89 -20.24 -18.15 -6.92
N ARG A 90 -19.66 -18.16 -5.70
CA ARG A 90 -20.41 -17.97 -4.45
C ARG A 90 -20.84 -16.52 -4.23
N GLY A 91 -20.35 -15.56 -5.02
CA GLY A 91 -20.79 -14.16 -4.98
C GLY A 91 -20.58 -13.49 -3.61
N LEU A 92 -19.52 -13.87 -2.88
CA LEU A 92 -19.33 -13.41 -1.50
C LEU A 92 -19.04 -11.90 -1.45
N PRO A 93 -19.81 -11.09 -0.71
CA PRO A 93 -19.62 -9.64 -0.65
C PRO A 93 -18.21 -9.20 -0.25
N GLY A 94 -17.54 -9.96 0.63
CA GLY A 94 -16.18 -9.66 1.08
C GLY A 94 -15.06 -10.11 0.15
N LEU A 95 -15.37 -10.83 -0.94
CA LEU A 95 -14.36 -11.44 -1.81
C LEU A 95 -13.47 -10.40 -2.49
N ARG A 96 -14.07 -9.29 -2.95
CA ARG A 96 -13.33 -8.23 -3.64
C ARG A 96 -12.31 -7.56 -2.72
N ALA A 97 -12.73 -7.20 -1.52
CA ALA A 97 -11.85 -6.58 -0.52
C ALA A 97 -10.71 -7.52 -0.11
N LEU A 98 -11.00 -8.83 -0.01
CA LEU A 98 -9.98 -9.86 0.20
C LEU A 98 -8.96 -9.87 -0.94
N ALA A 99 -9.42 -9.94 -2.19
CA ALA A 99 -8.54 -9.96 -3.35
C ALA A 99 -7.65 -8.70 -3.41
N ASP A 100 -8.23 -7.52 -3.18
CA ASP A 100 -7.49 -6.25 -3.18
C ASP A 100 -6.44 -6.21 -2.07
N ALA A 101 -6.78 -6.64 -0.85
CA ALA A 101 -5.85 -6.66 0.28
C ALA A 101 -4.72 -7.68 0.08
N VAL A 102 -5.04 -8.89 -0.39
CA VAL A 102 -4.05 -9.94 -0.72
C VAL A 102 -3.10 -9.47 -1.81
N THR A 103 -3.63 -8.86 -2.88
CA THR A 103 -2.82 -8.35 -3.99
C THR A 103 -1.90 -7.22 -3.54
N ALA A 104 -2.42 -6.27 -2.77
CA ALA A 104 -1.61 -5.19 -2.21
C ALA A 104 -0.48 -5.72 -1.33
N ALA A 105 -0.79 -6.65 -0.42
CA ALA A 105 0.19 -7.27 0.45
C ALA A 105 1.25 -8.07 -0.32
N TYR A 106 0.86 -8.76 -1.40
CA TYR A 106 1.78 -9.52 -2.25
C TYR A 106 2.83 -8.63 -2.92
N PHE A 107 2.41 -7.50 -3.50
CA PHE A 107 3.33 -6.56 -4.15
C PHE A 107 4.10 -5.66 -3.17
N LEU A 108 3.70 -5.59 -1.90
CA LEU A 108 4.51 -4.96 -0.85
C LEU A 108 5.73 -5.81 -0.46
N ASN A 109 5.74 -7.11 -0.78
CA ASN A 109 6.89 -7.96 -0.52
C ASN A 109 8.06 -7.56 -1.44
N PRO A 110 9.23 -7.17 -0.89
CA PRO A 110 10.37 -6.74 -1.68
C PRO A 110 10.95 -7.84 -2.57
N ASP A 111 10.82 -9.12 -2.19
CA ASP A 111 11.26 -10.25 -3.00
C ASP A 111 10.37 -10.41 -4.23
N VAL A 112 9.04 -10.30 -4.05
CA VAL A 112 8.08 -10.26 -5.15
C VAL A 112 8.33 -9.05 -6.05
N ALA A 113 8.49 -7.86 -5.46
CA ALA A 113 8.77 -6.63 -6.20
C ALA A 113 10.04 -6.77 -7.07
N ARG A 114 11.08 -7.42 -6.55
CA ARG A 114 12.32 -7.72 -7.28
C ARG A 114 12.10 -8.74 -8.42
N LEU A 115 11.28 -9.77 -8.22
CA LEU A 115 10.93 -10.76 -9.26
C LEU A 115 10.19 -10.12 -10.43
N VAL A 116 9.32 -9.13 -10.17
CA VAL A 116 8.61 -8.38 -11.23
C VAL A 116 9.44 -7.23 -11.82
N GLY A 117 10.70 -7.08 -11.43
CA GLY A 117 11.56 -5.99 -11.91
C GLY A 117 11.21 -4.60 -11.37
N TYR A 118 10.36 -4.52 -10.33
CA TYR A 118 10.01 -3.27 -9.68
C TYR A 118 11.10 -2.87 -8.67
N GLN A 119 12.10 -2.13 -9.15
CA GLN A 119 13.06 -1.46 -8.29
C GLN A 119 12.46 -0.14 -7.81
N LYS A 120 12.36 0.06 -6.49
CA LYS A 120 12.01 1.37 -5.92
C LYS A 120 12.98 2.39 -6.52
N ARG A 121 12.47 3.34 -7.33
CA ARG A 121 13.26 4.48 -7.78
C ARG A 121 13.74 5.19 -6.51
N SER A 122 15.04 5.10 -6.23
CA SER A 122 15.69 5.98 -5.29
C SER A 122 15.37 7.41 -5.74
N VAL A 123 14.84 8.22 -4.83
CA VAL A 123 14.75 9.67 -5.05
C VAL A 123 16.18 10.11 -5.33
N ILE A 124 16.47 10.48 -6.57
CA ILE A 124 17.70 11.20 -6.89
C ILE A 124 17.38 12.63 -6.44
N PRO A 125 17.93 13.11 -5.30
CA PRO A 125 17.70 14.49 -4.93
C PRO A 125 18.25 15.38 -6.03
N ILE A 126 17.38 16.20 -6.64
CA ILE A 126 17.80 17.25 -7.54
C ILE A 126 18.57 18.26 -6.69
N ARG A 127 19.90 18.26 -6.82
CA ARG A 127 20.72 19.35 -6.29
C ARG A 127 20.59 20.50 -7.27
N PHE A 128 19.91 21.57 -6.87
CA PHE A 128 20.02 22.85 -7.56
C PHE A 128 21.37 23.44 -7.16
N ASP A 129 22.35 23.37 -8.06
CA ASP A 129 23.69 23.97 -7.86
C ASP A 129 23.88 25.24 -8.70
N ASP A 130 22.80 25.76 -9.27
CA ASP A 130 22.84 26.92 -10.16
C ASP A 130 22.00 28.06 -9.59
N ASP A 131 22.56 29.27 -9.62
CA ASP A 131 21.97 30.56 -9.23
C ASP A 131 20.56 30.76 -9.83
N LEU A 132 19.55 30.19 -9.17
CA LEU A 132 18.12 30.39 -9.47
C LEU A 132 17.76 31.88 -9.40
N ASP A 133 18.49 32.65 -8.60
CA ASP A 133 18.36 34.10 -8.49
C ASP A 133 18.65 34.80 -9.83
N GLY A 134 19.61 34.31 -10.61
CA GLY A 134 19.90 34.81 -11.96
C GLY A 134 18.78 34.52 -12.96
N LEU A 135 18.07 33.41 -12.78
CA LEU A 135 16.92 33.02 -13.63
C LEU A 135 15.68 33.85 -13.34
N VAL A 136 15.47 34.29 -12.10
CA VAL A 136 14.31 35.12 -11.71
C VAL A 136 14.60 36.62 -11.74
N ALA A 137 15.86 37.04 -11.74
CA ALA A 137 16.27 38.44 -11.76
C ALA A 137 15.63 39.27 -12.91
N PRO A 138 15.51 38.78 -14.16
CA PRO A 138 14.87 39.54 -15.24
C PRO A 138 13.37 39.76 -15.01
N VAL A 139 12.68 38.78 -14.41
CA VAL A 139 11.25 38.86 -14.11
C VAL A 139 11.00 39.82 -12.95
N SER A 140 11.84 39.76 -11.91
CA SER A 140 11.80 40.67 -10.77
C SER A 140 12.13 42.11 -11.19
N ALA A 141 13.14 42.31 -12.04
CA ALA A 141 13.53 43.62 -12.57
C ALA A 141 12.46 44.24 -13.49
N ARG A 142 11.68 43.42 -14.19
CA ARG A 142 10.57 43.88 -15.05
C ARG A 142 9.39 44.44 -14.26
N GLY A 143 9.26 44.09 -12.97
CA GLY A 143 8.17 44.52 -12.11
C GLY A 143 6.83 43.81 -12.39
N PRO A 144 5.81 44.04 -11.55
CA PRO A 144 4.53 43.35 -11.67
C PRO A 144 3.76 43.78 -12.93
N ILE A 145 3.52 42.83 -13.84
CA ILE A 145 2.66 43.00 -15.02
C ILE A 145 1.30 42.40 -14.71
N TYR A 146 0.72 42.82 -13.60
CA TYR A 146 -0.61 42.38 -13.24
C TYR A 146 -1.63 43.33 -13.88
N ARG A 147 -2.60 42.80 -14.63
CA ARG A 147 -3.82 43.53 -14.98
C ARG A 147 -4.82 43.36 -13.84
N PRO A 148 -5.32 44.44 -13.21
CA PRO A 148 -6.36 44.31 -12.22
C PRO A 148 -7.60 43.68 -12.83
N THR A 149 -8.13 42.65 -12.16
CA THR A 149 -9.46 42.10 -12.46
C THR A 149 -10.48 43.23 -12.34
N PRO A 150 -11.28 43.50 -13.40
CA PRO A 150 -12.35 44.49 -13.32
C PRO A 150 -13.24 44.17 -12.11
N ARG A 151 -13.46 45.16 -11.24
CA ARG A 151 -14.57 45.06 -10.29
C ARG A 151 -15.84 45.32 -11.08
N GLU A 152 -16.81 44.42 -10.97
CA GLU A 152 -18.18 44.74 -11.36
C GLU A 152 -18.66 45.84 -10.41
N ASP A 153 -18.79 47.06 -10.94
CA ASP A 153 -19.51 48.13 -10.25
C ASP A 153 -20.98 47.67 -10.12
N SER A 154 -21.44 47.50 -8.88
CA SER A 154 -22.83 47.21 -8.52
C SER A 154 -23.70 48.46 -8.61
#